data_AF-A0A423VKZ3-F1
#
_entry.id   AF-A0A423VKZ3-F1
#
_cell.length_a   1.000
_cell.length_b   1.000
_cell.length_c   1.000
_cell.angle_alpha   90.00
_cell.angle_beta   90.00
_cell.angle_gamma   90.00
#
_symmetry.space_group_name_H-M   'P 1'
#
loop_
_entity.id
_entity.type
_entity.pdbx_description
1 polymer ?
#
loop_
_entity_poly.entity_id
_entity_poly.type
_entity_poly.pdbx_seq_one_letter_code
_entity_poly.pdbx_strand_id
1 'polypeptide(L)'
;MDEQTLDRTTLQTIALLEARLLRIEQILYGSTSVPAARSTGDGDSASESLADIERRFTNLISRFRVYADLLKLCTAPPDLANTFSHPTTPLLTSLADRTHPTFFQAPTATDPPPSQLDTSALRATVLSFASAFPSTVSALTAVTSDTPIPDPKLSAGLVALLPRMKGIETTQLAQEAEIAGLRDRSERVVRKWYEERVVGYGGFIADVEGRVERVERKVRRAEALREKDGEVV
;
A
#
# COMPACT_ATOMS: atom_id res chain seq x y z
N MET A 1 1.17 22.22 -23.75
CA MET A 1 1.30 21.13 -22.75
C MET A 1 0.25 21.44 -21.73
N ASP A 2 -0.92 20.86 -21.95
CA ASP A 2 -2.18 21.50 -21.61
C ASP A 2 -2.57 21.09 -20.20
N GLU A 3 -2.89 22.08 -19.36
CA GLU A 3 -3.17 21.94 -17.92
C GLU A 3 -4.22 20.84 -17.63
N GLN A 4 -5.19 20.69 -18.53
CA GLN A 4 -6.24 19.65 -18.48
C GLN A 4 -5.69 18.22 -18.61
N THR A 5 -4.57 18.02 -19.29
CA THR A 5 -3.92 16.70 -19.41
C THR A 5 -3.21 16.33 -18.12
N LEU A 6 -2.62 17.32 -17.43
CA LEU A 6 -1.97 17.15 -16.13
C LEU A 6 -3.01 16.74 -15.08
N ASP A 7 -4.13 17.45 -15.00
CA ASP A 7 -5.23 17.17 -14.07
C ASP A 7 -5.85 15.77 -14.28
N ARG A 8 -5.89 15.29 -15.51
CA ARG A 8 -6.36 13.94 -15.81
C ARG A 8 -5.39 12.87 -15.33
N THR A 9 -4.08 13.10 -15.50
CA THR A 9 -3.05 12.15 -15.04
C THR A 9 -2.96 12.10 -13.52
N THR A 10 -3.13 13.22 -12.82
CA THR A 10 -3.16 13.27 -11.35
C THR A 10 -4.37 12.52 -10.79
N LEU A 11 -5.55 12.70 -11.39
CA LEU A 11 -6.74 11.94 -10.99
C LEU A 11 -6.59 10.43 -11.25
N GLN A 12 -6.01 10.05 -12.39
CA GLN A 12 -5.76 8.63 -12.71
C GLN A 12 -4.75 7.98 -11.76
N THR A 13 -3.70 8.71 -11.38
CA THR A 13 -2.70 8.20 -10.44
C THR A 13 -3.28 8.04 -9.03
N ILE A 14 -4.11 8.97 -8.57
CA ILE A 14 -4.82 8.86 -7.28
C ILE A 14 -5.76 7.64 -7.30
N ALA A 15 -6.56 7.46 -8.34
CA ALA A 15 -7.47 6.31 -8.44
C ALA A 15 -6.72 4.96 -8.46
N LEU A 16 -5.54 4.90 -9.10
CA LEU A 16 -4.70 3.69 -9.11
C LEU A 16 -4.11 3.42 -7.73
N LEU A 17 -3.65 4.46 -7.03
CA LEU A 17 -3.13 4.34 -5.66
C LEU A 17 -4.23 3.86 -4.70
N GLU A 18 -5.43 4.42 -4.80
CA GLU A 18 -6.60 4.01 -4.02
C GLU A 18 -6.94 2.53 -4.24
N ALA A 19 -7.03 2.10 -5.50
CA ALA A 19 -7.31 0.70 -5.83
C ALA A 19 -6.23 -0.26 -5.30
N ARG A 20 -4.96 0.18 -5.29
CA ARG A 20 -3.84 -0.62 -4.78
C ARG A 20 -3.83 -0.68 -3.26
N LEU A 21 -4.16 0.41 -2.58
CA LEU A 21 -4.28 0.48 -1.12
C LEU A 21 -5.42 -0.42 -0.64
N LEU A 22 -6.58 -0.36 -1.30
CA LEU A 22 -7.71 -1.26 -1.07
C LEU A 22 -7.34 -2.72 -1.28
N ARG A 23 -6.52 -3.05 -2.30
CA ARG A 23 -6.03 -4.43 -2.50
C ARG A 23 -5.09 -4.88 -1.38
N ILE A 24 -4.23 -4.01 -0.88
CA ILE A 24 -3.32 -4.33 0.24
C ILE A 24 -4.14 -4.52 1.53
N GLU A 25 -5.11 -3.65 1.77
CA GLU A 25 -6.06 -3.76 2.88
C GLU A 25 -6.83 -5.08 2.81
N GLN A 26 -7.31 -5.44 1.62
CA GLN A 26 -7.98 -6.72 1.37
C GLN A 26 -7.08 -7.93 1.61
N ILE A 27 -5.79 -7.84 1.30
CA ILE A 27 -4.81 -8.91 1.57
C ILE A 27 -4.51 -9.00 3.07
N LEU A 28 -4.46 -7.86 3.76
CA LEU A 28 -4.07 -7.76 5.16
C LEU A 28 -5.23 -8.12 6.12
N TYR A 29 -6.46 -7.72 5.79
CA TYR A 29 -7.65 -7.91 6.62
C TYR A 29 -8.66 -8.92 6.03
N GLY A 30 -8.46 -9.36 4.79
CA GLY A 30 -9.37 -10.29 4.10
C GLY A 30 -10.67 -9.62 3.62
N SER A 31 -11.39 -10.30 2.72
CA SER A 31 -12.71 -9.87 2.25
C SER A 31 -13.73 -9.86 3.40
N THR A 32 -14.06 -8.69 3.95
CA THR A 32 -15.18 -8.54 4.90
C THR A 32 -16.57 -8.78 4.28
N SER A 33 -16.65 -9.23 3.01
CA SER A 33 -17.92 -9.50 2.33
C SER A 33 -17.95 -10.86 1.63
N VAL A 34 -18.13 -11.94 2.38
CA VAL A 34 -18.93 -13.10 1.94
C VAL A 34 -19.71 -13.64 3.15
N PRO A 35 -21.01 -13.95 3.01
CA PRO A 35 -21.92 -14.18 4.13
C PRO A 35 -21.87 -15.62 4.66
N ALA A 36 -22.18 -15.76 5.95
CA ALA A 36 -22.83 -16.89 6.59
C ALA A 36 -22.60 -18.30 5.98
N ALA A 37 -21.48 -18.93 6.34
CA ALA A 37 -21.44 -20.38 6.66
C ALA A 37 -20.06 -20.79 7.18
N ARG A 38 -19.74 -20.39 8.41
CA ARG A 38 -18.99 -21.14 9.45
C ARG A 38 -18.46 -20.15 10.48
N SER A 39 -19.31 -19.87 11.46
CA SER A 39 -18.90 -19.26 12.72
C SER A 39 -18.31 -20.33 13.63
N THR A 40 -17.02 -20.24 13.91
CA THR A 40 -16.51 -20.40 15.28
C THR A 40 -15.54 -19.24 15.46
N GLY A 41 -15.98 -18.26 16.24
CA GLY A 41 -15.35 -16.95 16.31
C GLY A 41 -13.90 -17.02 16.79
N ASP A 42 -13.02 -16.36 16.07
CA ASP A 42 -12.43 -15.11 16.50
C ASP A 42 -11.94 -14.39 15.23
N GLY A 43 -11.80 -13.06 15.29
CA GLY A 43 -11.28 -12.26 14.19
C GLY A 43 -9.78 -12.42 14.03
N ASP A 44 -9.30 -13.64 13.74
CA ASP A 44 -7.87 -13.90 13.62
C ASP A 44 -7.32 -13.13 12.42
N SER A 45 -6.59 -12.06 12.74
CA SER A 45 -5.80 -11.29 11.79
C SER A 45 -4.95 -12.23 10.91
N ALA A 46 -4.75 -11.93 9.64
CA ALA A 46 -3.95 -12.77 8.74
C ALA A 46 -2.54 -13.06 9.29
N SER A 47 -1.99 -12.15 10.09
CA SER A 47 -0.75 -12.34 10.85
C SER A 47 -0.82 -13.45 11.90
N GLU A 48 -1.94 -13.61 12.59
CA GLU A 48 -2.13 -14.64 13.62
C GLU A 48 -2.33 -16.01 13.00
N SER A 49 -3.08 -16.09 11.88
CA SER A 49 -3.19 -17.30 11.07
C SER A 49 -1.84 -17.75 10.50
N LEU A 50 -1.04 -16.80 9.99
CA LEU A 50 0.32 -17.09 9.53
C LEU A 50 1.23 -17.55 10.67
N ALA A 51 1.13 -16.94 11.86
CA ALA A 51 1.89 -17.35 13.03
C ALA A 51 1.50 -18.76 13.52
N ASP A 52 0.20 -19.13 13.45
CA ASP A 52 -0.26 -20.49 13.76
C ASP A 52 0.24 -21.50 12.72
N ILE A 53 0.18 -21.16 11.42
CA ILE A 53 0.74 -22.00 10.35
C ILE A 53 2.25 -22.18 10.54
N GLU A 54 2.98 -21.11 10.87
CA GLU A 54 4.42 -21.17 11.14
C GLU A 54 4.71 -22.08 12.34
N ARG A 55 3.97 -21.96 13.44
CA ARG A 55 4.10 -22.85 14.59
C ARG A 55 3.86 -24.32 14.22
N ARG A 56 2.81 -24.60 13.42
CA ARG A 56 2.51 -25.95 12.93
C ARG A 56 3.59 -26.48 12.00
N PHE A 57 4.13 -25.64 11.12
CA PHE A 57 5.22 -25.99 10.21
C PHE A 57 6.52 -26.27 10.98
N THR A 58 6.83 -25.46 12.00
CA THR A 58 7.98 -25.69 12.88
C THR A 58 7.85 -27.00 13.64
N ASN A 59 6.64 -27.32 14.11
CA ASN A 59 6.33 -28.60 14.74
C ASN A 59 6.52 -29.77 13.75
N LEU A 60 6.06 -29.62 12.51
CA LEU A 60 6.20 -30.62 11.46
C LEU A 60 7.68 -30.88 11.10
N ILE A 61 8.48 -29.82 10.93
CA ILE A 61 9.93 -29.92 10.69
C ILE A 61 10.62 -30.63 11.86
N SER A 62 10.26 -30.29 13.09
CA SER A 62 10.85 -30.91 14.28
C SER A 62 10.52 -32.40 14.39
N ARG A 63 9.31 -32.80 13.96
CA ARG A 63 8.81 -34.16 14.07
C ARG A 63 9.28 -35.07 12.94
N PHE A 64 9.50 -34.51 11.75
CA PHE A 64 9.89 -35.26 10.56
C PHE A 64 11.21 -34.71 10.00
N ARG A 65 12.32 -35.35 10.39
CA ARG A 65 13.70 -34.98 9.99
C ARG A 65 13.90 -34.84 8.48
N VAL A 66 13.12 -35.55 7.67
CA VAL A 66 13.14 -35.44 6.20
C VAL A 66 12.87 -34.01 5.74
N TYR A 67 11.89 -33.31 6.35
CA TYR A 67 11.61 -31.92 5.99
C TYR A 67 12.69 -30.95 6.49
N ALA A 68 13.33 -31.25 7.63
CA ALA A 68 14.50 -30.50 8.08
C ALA A 68 15.68 -30.65 7.11
N ASP A 69 15.88 -31.84 6.55
CA ASP A 69 16.95 -32.10 5.58
C ASP A 69 16.63 -31.48 4.21
N LEU A 70 15.36 -31.45 3.78
CA LEU A 70 14.92 -30.68 2.61
C LEU A 70 15.09 -29.17 2.81
N LEU A 71 14.83 -28.65 4.02
CA LEU A 71 15.06 -27.25 4.33
C LEU A 71 16.55 -26.91 4.30
N LYS A 72 17.42 -27.79 4.84
CA LYS A 72 18.88 -27.64 4.78
C LYS A 72 19.40 -27.63 3.35
N LEU A 73 18.84 -28.45 2.46
CA LEU A 73 19.17 -28.42 1.03
C LEU A 73 18.75 -27.11 0.35
N CYS A 74 17.63 -26.52 0.77
CA CYS A 74 17.11 -25.26 0.24
C CYS A 74 17.83 -24.02 0.81
N THR A 75 18.39 -24.13 2.02
CA THR A 75 18.99 -23.01 2.79
C THR A 75 20.52 -23.05 2.86
N ALA A 76 21.17 -24.08 2.30
CA ALA A 76 22.62 -24.18 2.29
C ALA A 76 23.27 -23.06 1.45
N PRO A 77 24.33 -22.40 1.95
CA PRO A 77 25.06 -21.37 1.21
C PRO A 77 25.88 -21.98 0.05
N PRO A 78 26.12 -21.22 -1.03
CA PRO A 78 26.65 -21.74 -2.28
C PRO A 78 28.19 -21.72 -2.33
N ASP A 79 28.89 -22.38 -1.40
CA ASP A 79 30.36 -22.24 -1.29
C ASP A 79 31.18 -23.53 -1.53
N LEU A 80 30.60 -24.57 -2.14
CA LEU A 80 31.36 -25.77 -2.55
C LEU A 80 31.45 -25.98 -4.08
N ALA A 81 31.12 -24.95 -4.87
CA ALA A 81 31.11 -25.03 -6.34
C ALA A 81 32.29 -24.29 -7.00
N ASN A 82 33.48 -24.27 -6.39
CA ASN A 82 34.66 -23.66 -7.01
C ASN A 82 35.92 -24.52 -6.82
N THR A 83 35.86 -25.77 -7.28
CA THR A 83 37.07 -26.55 -7.57
C THR A 83 36.72 -27.54 -8.67
N PHE A 84 36.86 -27.11 -9.92
CA PHE A 84 37.61 -27.78 -10.97
C PHE A 84 37.61 -26.84 -12.19
N SER A 85 38.81 -26.37 -12.53
CA SER A 85 39.17 -25.61 -13.72
C SER A 85 38.55 -26.22 -14.99
N HIS A 86 38.21 -25.53 -16.08
CA HIS A 86 38.87 -24.45 -16.83
C HIS A 86 37.92 -24.07 -18.03
N PRO A 87 38.26 -23.16 -18.97
CA PRO A 87 37.72 -21.80 -19.02
C PRO A 87 36.81 -21.48 -20.25
N THR A 88 36.21 -20.28 -20.20
CA THR A 88 35.98 -19.34 -21.33
C THR A 88 34.52 -19.06 -21.72
N THR A 89 34.11 -17.79 -21.49
CA THR A 89 33.04 -16.97 -22.13
C THR A 89 31.56 -17.18 -21.75
N PRO A 90 30.70 -16.14 -21.87
CA PRO A 90 30.69 -14.92 -21.04
C PRO A 90 29.37 -14.77 -20.22
N LEU A 91 29.57 -14.53 -18.93
CA LEU A 91 28.74 -13.89 -17.90
C LEU A 91 27.37 -13.27 -18.28
N LEU A 92 26.31 -14.08 -18.42
CA LEU A 92 24.94 -13.66 -18.06
C LEU A 92 24.01 -14.82 -17.60
N THR A 93 24.54 -16.04 -17.45
CA THR A 93 23.73 -17.25 -17.17
C THR A 93 23.74 -17.68 -15.69
N SER A 94 24.48 -17.01 -14.80
CA SER A 94 24.81 -17.59 -13.48
C SER A 94 23.71 -17.53 -12.40
N LEU A 95 22.55 -16.92 -12.67
CA LEU A 95 21.45 -16.86 -11.69
C LEU A 95 20.34 -17.90 -11.95
N ALA A 96 20.34 -18.56 -13.10
CA ALA A 96 19.29 -19.52 -13.48
C ALA A 96 19.63 -20.99 -13.16
N ASP A 97 20.86 -21.28 -12.73
CA ASP A 97 21.43 -22.63 -12.83
C ASP A 97 21.36 -23.47 -11.54
N ARG A 98 20.60 -23.03 -10.52
CA ARG A 98 20.70 -23.63 -9.17
C ARG A 98 19.62 -24.63 -8.77
N THR A 99 18.57 -24.84 -9.58
CA THR A 99 17.51 -25.77 -9.16
C THR A 99 17.20 -26.88 -10.14
N HIS A 100 17.38 -26.73 -11.46
CA HIS A 100 17.24 -27.86 -12.40
C HIS A 100 18.00 -27.60 -13.71
N PRO A 101 19.20 -28.17 -13.94
CA PRO A 101 19.94 -27.94 -15.20
C PRO A 101 19.23 -28.53 -16.43
N THR A 102 18.30 -29.46 -16.23
CA THR A 102 17.59 -30.16 -17.32
C THR A 102 16.27 -29.52 -17.75
N PHE A 103 15.71 -28.56 -17.00
CA PHE A 103 14.43 -27.94 -17.38
C PHE A 103 14.58 -26.85 -18.45
N PHE A 104 15.74 -26.20 -18.51
CA PHE A 104 16.03 -25.14 -19.49
C PHE A 104 17.04 -25.56 -20.56
N GLN A 105 17.53 -26.80 -20.51
CA GLN A 105 18.34 -27.36 -21.59
C GLN A 105 17.40 -27.77 -22.73
N ALA A 106 17.32 -26.93 -23.75
CA ALA A 106 16.66 -27.29 -24.99
C ALA A 106 17.32 -28.59 -25.51
N PRO A 107 16.57 -29.69 -25.70
CA PRO A 107 17.15 -30.92 -26.23
C PRO A 107 17.73 -30.62 -27.61
N THR A 108 19.02 -30.92 -27.78
CA THR A 108 19.66 -30.98 -29.09
C THR A 108 18.87 -31.98 -29.94
N ALA A 109 18.52 -31.60 -31.17
CA ALA A 109 17.54 -32.24 -32.05
C ALA A 109 17.82 -33.72 -32.46
N THR A 110 18.74 -34.41 -31.79
CA THR A 110 19.27 -35.73 -32.17
C THR A 110 19.15 -36.76 -31.04
N ASP A 111 18.84 -36.39 -29.80
CA ASP A 111 18.69 -37.37 -28.71
C ASP A 111 17.24 -37.91 -28.62
N PRO A 112 17.03 -39.23 -28.58
CA PRO A 112 15.72 -39.80 -28.32
C PRO A 112 15.29 -39.46 -26.89
N PRO A 113 14.05 -38.98 -26.67
CA PRO A 113 13.59 -38.60 -25.34
C PRO A 113 13.63 -39.82 -24.41
N PRO A 114 14.01 -39.67 -23.12
CA PRO A 114 13.99 -40.77 -22.16
C PRO A 114 12.54 -41.11 -21.81
N SER A 115 11.84 -41.82 -22.71
CA SER A 115 10.47 -42.28 -22.48
C SER A 115 10.51 -43.58 -21.67
N GLN A 116 10.32 -43.47 -20.36
CA GLN A 116 10.14 -44.63 -19.46
C GLN A 116 8.79 -45.36 -19.67
N LEU A 117 7.99 -44.95 -20.66
CA LEU A 117 6.66 -45.46 -20.95
C LEU A 117 6.64 -46.08 -22.35
N ASP A 118 6.03 -47.27 -22.46
CA ASP A 118 5.79 -47.91 -23.76
C ASP A 118 4.94 -47.02 -24.67
N THR A 119 5.17 -47.09 -25.97
CA THR A 119 4.49 -46.27 -27.00
C THR A 119 2.97 -46.43 -26.98
N SER A 120 2.47 -47.58 -26.53
CA SER A 120 1.05 -47.84 -26.30
C SER A 120 0.48 -47.02 -25.13
N ALA A 121 1.23 -46.92 -24.03
CA ALA A 121 0.88 -46.13 -22.85
C ALA A 121 0.89 -44.63 -23.17
N LEU A 122 1.88 -44.16 -23.92
CA LEU A 122 1.94 -42.76 -24.40
C LEU A 122 0.70 -42.38 -25.22
N ARG A 123 0.28 -43.25 -26.14
CA ARG A 123 -0.93 -43.02 -26.93
C ARG A 123 -2.18 -43.01 -26.05
N ALA A 124 -2.30 -43.91 -25.09
CA ALA A 124 -3.42 -43.93 -24.15
C ALA A 124 -3.48 -42.64 -23.31
N THR A 125 -2.33 -42.14 -22.85
CA THR A 125 -2.25 -40.87 -22.13
C THR A 125 -2.66 -39.70 -23.03
N VAL A 126 -2.11 -39.60 -24.24
CA VAL A 126 -2.48 -38.53 -25.19
C VAL A 126 -3.97 -38.58 -25.54
N LEU A 127 -4.53 -39.77 -25.76
CA LEU A 127 -5.96 -39.95 -26.03
C LEU A 127 -6.82 -39.60 -24.81
N SER A 128 -6.36 -39.89 -23.59
CA SER A 128 -7.07 -39.50 -22.36
C SER A 128 -7.12 -37.98 -22.15
N PHE A 129 -6.08 -37.26 -22.58
CA PHE A 129 -6.00 -35.80 -22.52
C PHE A 129 -6.42 -35.10 -23.81
N ALA A 130 -6.85 -35.85 -24.84
CA ALA A 130 -7.15 -35.31 -26.17
C ALA A 130 -8.21 -34.19 -26.12
N SER A 131 -9.20 -34.30 -25.24
CA SER A 131 -10.25 -33.30 -25.05
C SER A 131 -9.79 -32.04 -24.29
N ALA A 132 -8.67 -32.10 -23.58
CA ALA A 132 -8.13 -30.96 -22.82
C ALA A 132 -7.21 -30.06 -23.67
N PHE A 133 -6.69 -30.55 -24.80
CA PHE A 133 -5.81 -29.74 -25.67
C PHE A 133 -6.51 -28.51 -26.27
N PRO A 134 -7.74 -28.60 -26.82
CA PRO A 134 -8.42 -27.41 -27.34
C PRO A 134 -8.72 -26.36 -26.26
N SER A 135 -9.04 -26.82 -25.05
CA SER A 135 -9.33 -25.95 -23.90
C SER A 135 -8.06 -25.23 -23.42
N THR A 136 -6.94 -25.95 -23.29
CA THR A 136 -5.65 -25.35 -22.88
C THR A 136 -5.07 -24.42 -23.94
N VAL A 137 -5.20 -24.76 -25.23
CA VAL A 137 -4.80 -23.85 -26.32
C VAL A 137 -5.67 -22.59 -26.33
N SER A 138 -6.98 -22.73 -26.13
CA SER A 138 -7.89 -21.58 -26.03
C SER A 138 -7.55 -20.71 -24.82
N ALA A 139 -7.23 -21.31 -23.67
CA ALA A 139 -6.83 -20.59 -22.47
C ALA A 139 -5.48 -19.87 -22.64
N LEU A 140 -4.48 -20.51 -23.25
CA LEU A 140 -3.19 -19.87 -23.54
C LEU A 140 -3.33 -18.76 -24.58
N THR A 141 -4.16 -18.97 -25.59
CA THR A 141 -4.46 -17.95 -26.61
C THR A 141 -5.17 -16.76 -25.96
N ALA A 142 -6.15 -16.99 -25.10
CA ALA A 142 -6.85 -15.96 -24.33
C ALA A 142 -5.90 -15.19 -23.40
N VAL A 143 -5.03 -15.89 -22.65
CA VAL A 143 -4.04 -15.23 -21.78
C VAL A 143 -3.06 -14.38 -22.59
N THR A 144 -2.62 -14.88 -23.74
CA THR A 144 -1.67 -14.16 -24.61
C THR A 144 -2.34 -13.01 -25.37
N SER A 145 -3.63 -13.12 -25.72
CA SER A 145 -4.39 -12.06 -26.38
C SER A 145 -4.85 -10.98 -25.42
N ASP A 146 -5.29 -11.36 -24.22
CA ASP A 146 -5.95 -10.47 -23.27
C ASP A 146 -4.93 -9.76 -22.37
N THR A 147 -3.73 -10.33 -22.20
CA THR A 147 -2.64 -9.69 -21.46
C THR A 147 -1.35 -9.66 -22.28
N PRO A 148 -1.20 -8.67 -23.20
CA PRO A 148 0.09 -8.43 -23.83
C PRO A 148 1.12 -8.11 -22.76
N ILE A 149 2.21 -8.89 -22.71
CA ILE A 149 3.34 -8.63 -21.81
C ILE A 149 3.81 -7.19 -22.09
N PRO A 150 3.77 -6.28 -21.10
CA PRO A 150 4.12 -4.89 -21.33
C PRO A 150 5.59 -4.77 -21.76
N ASP A 151 5.87 -3.82 -22.67
CA ASP A 151 7.24 -3.59 -23.17
C ASP A 151 8.21 -3.41 -21.98
N PRO A 152 9.27 -4.24 -21.88
CA PRO A 152 10.23 -4.16 -20.79
C PRO A 152 10.86 -2.77 -20.65
N LYS A 153 10.94 -1.98 -21.74
CA LYS A 153 11.47 -0.61 -21.69
C LYS A 153 10.64 0.32 -20.81
N LEU A 154 9.31 0.15 -20.79
CA LEU A 154 8.42 0.95 -19.95
C LEU A 154 8.62 0.62 -18.47
N SER A 155 8.78 -0.68 -18.16
CA SER A 155 9.07 -1.12 -16.79
C SER A 155 10.43 -0.61 -16.29
N ALA A 156 11.46 -0.62 -17.15
CA ALA A 156 12.77 -0.07 -16.84
C ALA A 156 12.71 1.47 -16.62
N GLY A 157 11.90 2.19 -17.41
CA GLY A 157 11.66 3.61 -17.22
C GLY A 157 11.02 3.94 -15.88
N LEU A 158 10.03 3.15 -15.43
CA LEU A 158 9.41 3.32 -14.11
C LEU A 158 10.40 3.08 -12.96
N VAL A 159 11.26 2.06 -13.09
CA VAL A 159 12.33 1.79 -12.10
C VAL A 159 13.32 2.95 -12.03
N ALA A 160 13.65 3.55 -13.17
CA ALA A 160 14.56 4.70 -13.23
C ALA A 160 14.00 5.96 -12.53
N LEU A 161 12.68 6.07 -12.36
CA LEU A 161 12.04 7.20 -11.65
C LEU A 161 12.01 7.03 -10.12
N LEU A 162 12.18 5.81 -9.60
CA LEU A 162 12.12 5.53 -8.16
C LEU A 162 13.06 6.41 -7.31
N PRO A 163 14.33 6.67 -7.70
CA PRO A 163 15.22 7.52 -6.91
C PRO A 163 14.71 8.96 -6.81
N ARG A 164 14.09 9.48 -7.88
CA ARG A 164 13.50 10.82 -7.87
C ARG A 164 12.29 10.91 -6.95
N MET A 165 11.41 9.90 -6.97
CA MET A 165 10.26 9.86 -6.05
C MET A 165 10.70 9.78 -4.60
N LYS A 166 11.68 8.93 -4.27
CA LYS A 166 12.25 8.85 -2.92
C LYS A 166 12.87 10.18 -2.48
N GLY A 167 13.59 10.86 -3.38
CA GLY A 167 14.11 12.21 -3.11
C GLY A 167 12.99 13.20 -2.77
N ILE A 168 11.91 13.22 -3.55
CA ILE A 168 10.76 14.11 -3.31
C ILE A 168 10.04 13.75 -2.00
N GLU A 169 9.84 12.46 -1.71
CA GLU A 169 9.21 11.96 -0.49
C GLU A 169 9.96 12.45 0.77
N THR A 170 11.29 12.41 0.76
CA THR A 170 12.08 12.93 1.89
C THR A 170 11.89 14.43 2.09
N THR A 171 11.77 15.21 1.00
CA THR A 171 11.51 16.65 1.09
C THR A 171 10.09 16.94 1.54
N GLN A 172 9.10 16.13 1.14
CA GLN A 172 7.71 16.28 1.58
C GLN A 172 7.57 16.04 3.07
N LEU A 173 8.19 14.97 3.59
CA LEU A 173 8.17 14.68 5.03
C LEU A 173 8.81 15.82 5.84
N ALA A 174 9.92 16.38 5.34
CA ALA A 174 10.55 17.54 5.98
C ALA A 174 9.62 18.78 5.98
N GLN A 175 8.96 19.07 4.85
CA GLN A 175 8.01 20.18 4.73
C GLN A 175 6.80 20.01 5.66
N GLU A 176 6.25 18.80 5.77
CA GLU A 176 5.12 18.52 6.66
C GLU A 176 5.48 18.78 8.12
N ALA A 177 6.68 18.37 8.54
CA ALA A 177 7.18 18.64 9.89
C ALA A 177 7.36 20.16 10.15
N GLU A 178 7.88 20.89 9.18
CA GLU A 178 8.01 22.36 9.27
C GLU A 178 6.64 23.05 9.34
N ILE A 179 5.68 22.63 8.51
CA ILE A 179 4.32 23.16 8.49
C ILE A 179 3.61 22.86 9.81
N ALA A 180 3.74 21.65 10.35
CA ALA A 180 3.19 21.31 11.66
C ALA A 180 3.76 22.22 12.75
N GLY A 181 5.09 22.40 12.78
CA GLY A 181 5.73 23.31 13.74
C GLY A 181 5.32 24.77 13.57
N LEU A 182 5.09 25.24 12.33
CA LEU A 182 4.59 26.58 12.05
C LEU A 182 3.13 26.75 12.51
N ARG A 183 2.29 25.74 12.29
CA ARG A 183 0.90 25.73 12.75
C ARG A 183 0.83 25.85 14.26
N ASP A 184 1.58 25.05 15.00
CA ASP A 184 1.64 25.12 16.47
C ASP A 184 2.09 26.49 16.97
N ARG A 185 3.13 27.07 16.36
CA ARG A 185 3.61 28.41 16.71
C ARG A 185 2.56 29.47 16.40
N SER A 186 1.91 29.38 15.24
CA SER A 186 0.88 30.33 14.84
C SER A 186 -0.34 30.26 15.77
N GLU A 187 -0.75 29.05 16.15
CA GLU A 187 -1.85 28.82 17.08
C GLU A 187 -1.57 29.46 18.43
N ARG A 188 -0.36 29.27 18.99
CA ARG A 188 0.01 29.91 20.26
C ARG A 188 -0.04 31.42 20.20
N VAL A 189 0.46 32.04 19.12
CA VAL A 189 0.44 33.49 18.97
C VAL A 189 -1.00 34.01 18.82
N VAL A 190 -1.81 33.34 17.99
CA VAL A 190 -3.22 33.71 17.77
C VAL A 190 -4.03 33.55 19.04
N ARG A 191 -3.88 32.41 19.75
CA ARG A 191 -4.53 32.15 21.03
C ARG A 191 -4.20 33.25 22.04
N LYS A 192 -2.90 33.55 22.23
CA LYS A 192 -2.46 34.60 23.16
C LYS A 192 -3.05 35.97 22.80
N TRP A 193 -3.05 36.32 21.52
CA TRP A 193 -3.66 37.58 21.07
C TRP A 193 -5.17 37.64 21.34
N TYR A 194 -5.89 36.55 21.09
CA TYR A 194 -7.33 36.47 21.38
C TYR A 194 -7.61 36.60 22.88
N GLU A 195 -6.89 35.85 23.72
CA GLU A 195 -7.08 35.85 25.18
C GLU A 195 -6.74 37.23 25.78
N GLU A 196 -5.58 37.78 25.47
CA GLU A 196 -5.10 39.02 26.09
C GLU A 196 -5.75 40.27 25.50
N ARG A 197 -5.83 40.37 24.16
CA ARG A 197 -6.35 41.57 23.50
C ARG A 197 -7.84 41.51 23.28
N VAL A 198 -8.38 40.47 22.67
CA VAL A 198 -9.80 40.49 22.27
C VAL A 198 -10.70 40.29 23.48
N VAL A 199 -10.48 39.23 24.25
CA VAL A 199 -11.28 38.94 25.45
C VAL A 199 -10.98 39.96 26.55
N GLY A 200 -9.70 40.29 26.78
CA GLY A 200 -9.30 41.31 27.75
C GLY A 200 -9.90 42.69 27.45
N TYR A 201 -9.89 43.15 26.19
CA TYR A 201 -10.50 44.42 25.80
C TYR A 201 -12.02 44.40 25.86
N GLY A 202 -12.65 43.25 25.61
CA GLY A 202 -14.10 43.09 25.77
C GLY A 202 -14.57 43.42 27.19
N GLY A 203 -13.82 43.02 28.22
CA GLY A 203 -14.12 43.38 29.60
C GLY A 203 -14.04 44.89 29.87
N PHE A 204 -13.03 45.57 29.30
CA PHE A 204 -12.91 47.03 29.41
C PHE A 204 -14.08 47.75 28.73
N ILE A 205 -14.45 47.32 27.51
CA ILE A 205 -15.60 47.90 26.79
C ILE A 205 -16.90 47.67 27.56
N ALA A 206 -17.11 46.48 28.12
CA ALA A 206 -18.30 46.17 28.92
C ALA A 206 -18.41 47.04 30.18
N ASP A 207 -17.31 47.33 30.88
CA ASP A 207 -17.34 48.25 32.04
C ASP A 207 -17.67 49.69 31.60
N VAL A 208 -17.05 50.16 30.52
CA VAL A 208 -17.32 51.49 29.97
C VAL A 208 -18.79 51.61 29.56
N GLU A 209 -19.32 50.62 28.84
CA GLU A 209 -20.73 50.56 28.46
C GLU A 209 -21.63 50.56 29.69
N GLY A 210 -21.34 49.73 30.70
CA GLY A 210 -22.11 49.69 31.95
C GLY A 210 -22.07 51.01 32.72
N ARG A 211 -20.97 51.78 32.64
CA ARG A 211 -20.88 53.13 33.23
C ARG A 211 -21.73 54.13 32.47
N VAL A 212 -21.68 54.12 31.14
CA VAL A 212 -22.50 54.97 30.27
C VAL A 212 -23.98 54.68 30.51
N GLU A 213 -24.38 53.41 30.54
CA GLU A 213 -25.75 52.97 30.77
C GLU A 213 -26.29 53.45 32.14
N ARG A 214 -25.45 53.45 33.18
CA ARG A 214 -25.80 54.02 34.50
C ARG A 214 -26.03 55.53 34.43
N VAL A 215 -25.20 56.26 33.68
CA VAL A 215 -25.34 57.71 33.50
C VAL A 215 -26.61 58.01 32.70
N GLU A 216 -26.85 57.32 31.59
CA GLU A 216 -28.06 57.46 30.77
C GLU A 216 -29.32 57.18 31.58
N ARG A 217 -29.33 56.14 32.43
CA ARG A 217 -30.46 55.89 33.34
C ARG A 217 -30.70 57.04 34.30
N LYS A 218 -29.66 57.69 34.81
CA LYS A 218 -29.82 58.86 35.69
C LYS A 218 -30.35 60.07 34.93
N VAL A 219 -29.84 60.33 33.72
CA VAL A 219 -30.31 61.41 32.84
C VAL A 219 -31.78 61.21 32.50
N ARG A 220 -32.18 60.01 32.04
CA ARG A 220 -33.58 59.68 31.72
C ARG A 220 -34.52 59.88 32.91
N ARG A 221 -34.08 59.54 34.13
CA ARG A 221 -34.86 59.77 35.36
C ARG A 221 -35.00 61.27 35.69
N ALA A 222 -33.93 62.04 35.49
CA ALA A 222 -33.95 63.49 35.73
C ALA A 222 -34.83 64.21 34.70
N GLU A 223 -34.73 63.84 33.42
CA GLU A 223 -35.58 64.37 32.35
C GLU A 223 -37.06 64.07 32.61
N ALA A 224 -37.40 62.84 32.99
CA ALA A 224 -38.78 62.47 33.33
C ALA A 224 -39.34 63.21 34.55
N LEU A 225 -38.49 63.62 35.50
CA LEU A 225 -38.91 64.50 36.61
C LEU A 225 -39.14 65.93 36.13
N ARG A 226 -38.26 66.47 35.28
CA ARG A 226 -38.41 67.81 34.71
C ARG A 226 -39.62 67.92 33.78
N GLU A 227 -39.96 66.88 33.05
CA GLU A 227 -41.17 66.80 32.22
C GLU A 227 -42.42 66.88 33.11
N LYS A 228 -42.48 66.08 34.17
CA LYS A 228 -43.58 66.12 35.15
C LYS A 228 -43.71 67.46 35.86
N ASP A 229 -42.59 68.07 36.25
CA ASP A 229 -42.59 69.40 36.88
C ASP A 229 -43.00 70.51 35.89
N GLY A 230 -42.73 70.32 34.58
CA GLY A 230 -43.14 71.23 33.52
C GLY A 230 -44.61 71.08 33.09
N GLU A 231 -45.22 69.93 33.36
CA GLU A 231 -46.64 69.65 33.07
C GLU A 231 -47.58 70.09 34.23
N VAL A 232 -47.01 70.52 35.37
CA VAL A 232 -47.74 70.95 36.58
C VAL A 232 -47.84 72.50 36.72
N VAL A 233 -47.53 73.26 35.66
CA VAL A 233 -47.75 74.72 35.57
C VAL A 233 -48.80 75.01 34.49
#